data_AF-A0A970IRF5-F1
#
_entry.id   AF-A0A970IRF5-F1
#
_cell.length_a   1.000
_cell.length_b   1.000
_cell.length_c   1.000
_cell.angle_alpha   90.00
_cell.angle_beta   90.00
_cell.angle_gamma   90.00
#
_symmetry.space_group_name_H-M   'P 1'
#
loop_
_entity.id
_entity.type
_entity.pdbx_description
1 polymer ?
#
loop_
_entity_poly.entity_id
_entity_poly.type
_entity_poly.pdbx_seq_one_letter_code
_entity_poly.pdbx_strand_id
1 'polypeptide(L)'
;IDAIGTVYGISILALIIVFITLMALPVLHKHLSLLLKSHIFLSNLHEMAPARQVQTIDNIIMLGKLTQRESEIVGLLLKGRTYKMIANELYLSENTVKTHIKNIYSKFQVQSKSELMELLMKRGHL
;
A
#
# COMPACT_ATOMS: atom_id res chain seq x y z
N ILE A 1 27.69 -8.34 -59.50
CA ILE A 1 27.15 -8.59 -58.15
C ILE A 1 25.90 -9.43 -58.35
N ASP A 2 26.02 -10.70 -58.03
CA ASP A 2 25.02 -11.75 -58.14
C ASP A 2 23.79 -11.45 -57.27
N ALA A 3 22.59 -11.61 -57.84
CA ALA A 3 21.30 -11.32 -57.17
C ALA A 3 21.08 -12.13 -55.88
N ILE A 4 21.80 -13.24 -55.75
CA ILE A 4 21.78 -14.11 -54.58
C ILE A 4 22.54 -13.43 -53.42
N GLY A 5 23.73 -12.87 -53.68
CA GLY A 5 24.51 -12.11 -52.70
C GLY A 5 23.80 -10.86 -52.15
N THR A 6 23.01 -10.17 -52.99
CA THR A 6 22.24 -8.99 -52.54
C THR A 6 21.07 -9.36 -51.62
N VAL A 7 20.39 -10.48 -51.87
CA VAL A 7 19.29 -10.99 -51.02
C VAL A 7 19.81 -11.45 -49.66
N TYR A 8 20.96 -12.13 -49.62
CA TYR A 8 21.61 -12.49 -48.35
C TYR A 8 22.04 -11.26 -47.56
N GLY A 9 22.60 -10.24 -48.21
CA GLY A 9 22.97 -8.98 -47.56
C GLY A 9 21.79 -8.26 -46.90
N ILE A 10 20.65 -8.17 -47.58
CA ILE A 10 19.42 -7.55 -47.05
C ILE A 10 18.88 -8.36 -45.85
N SER A 11 18.89 -9.69 -45.95
CA SER A 11 18.38 -10.57 -44.90
C SER A 11 19.22 -10.48 -43.63
N ILE A 12 20.56 -10.42 -43.77
CA ILE A 12 21.49 -10.23 -42.66
C ILE A 12 21.29 -8.85 -42.02
N LEU A 13 21.14 -7.79 -42.83
CA LEU A 13 20.88 -6.44 -42.33
C LEU A 13 19.58 -6.38 -41.52
N ALA A 14 18.51 -6.99 -42.05
CA ALA A 14 17.22 -7.05 -41.36
C ALA A 14 17.33 -7.79 -40.01
N LEU A 15 18.06 -8.90 -39.97
CA LEU A 15 18.26 -9.69 -38.75
C LEU A 15 19.07 -8.91 -37.69
N ILE A 16 20.09 -8.16 -38.11
CA ILE A 16 20.87 -7.28 -37.23
C ILE A 16 19.98 -6.17 -36.65
N ILE A 17 19.13 -5.55 -37.48
CA ILE A 17 18.21 -4.50 -37.02
C ILE A 17 17.23 -5.06 -35.99
N VAL A 18 16.63 -6.21 -36.24
CA VAL A 18 15.73 -6.88 -35.30
C VAL A 18 16.46 -7.25 -34.00
N PHE A 19 17.69 -7.73 -34.10
CA PHE A 19 18.49 -8.08 -32.92
C PHE A 19 18.81 -6.84 -32.06
N ILE A 20 19.19 -5.72 -32.70
CA ILE A 20 19.46 -4.45 -32.02
C ILE A 20 18.19 -3.89 -31.36
N THR A 21 17.03 -3.94 -32.04
CA THR A 21 15.77 -3.46 -31.46
C THR A 21 15.32 -4.31 -30.26
N LEU A 22 15.48 -5.63 -30.34
CA LEU A 22 15.19 -6.54 -29.23
C LEU A 22 16.11 -6.32 -28.03
N MET A 23 17.38 -5.96 -28.25
CA MET A 23 18.32 -5.64 -27.17
C MET A 23 18.07 -4.26 -26.54
N ALA A 24 17.65 -3.27 -27.34
CA ALA A 24 17.40 -1.91 -26.85
C ALA A 24 16.10 -1.77 -26.05
N LEU A 25 15.05 -2.52 -26.41
CA LEU A 25 13.74 -2.48 -25.77
C LEU A 25 13.75 -2.74 -24.24
N PRO A 26 14.42 -3.80 -23.71
CA PRO A 26 14.49 -4.04 -22.27
C PRO A 26 15.32 -2.99 -21.52
N VAL A 27 16.32 -2.38 -22.17
CA VAL A 27 17.13 -1.31 -21.58
C VAL A 27 16.30 -0.04 -21.40
N LEU A 28 15.52 0.33 -22.43
CA LEU A 28 14.60 1.46 -22.35
C LEU A 28 13.50 1.25 -21.30
N HIS A 29 12.93 0.04 -21.23
CA HIS A 29 11.95 -0.32 -20.20
C HIS A 29 12.55 -0.26 -18.79
N LYS A 30 13.79 -0.74 -18.60
CA LYS A 30 14.51 -0.63 -17.31
C LYS A 30 14.74 0.82 -16.92
N HIS A 31 15.21 1.68 -17.82
CA HIS A 31 15.40 3.11 -17.53
C HIS A 31 14.09 3.80 -17.18
N LEU A 32 13.01 3.56 -17.93
CA LEU A 32 11.70 4.12 -17.63
C LEU A 32 11.18 3.65 -16.27
N SER A 33 11.37 2.36 -15.95
CA SER A 33 10.99 1.80 -14.64
C SER A 33 11.82 2.33 -13.48
N LEU A 34 13.10 2.66 -13.72
CA LEU A 34 14.00 3.26 -12.72
C LEU A 34 13.60 4.70 -12.43
N LEU A 35 13.28 5.47 -13.48
CA LEU A 35 12.78 6.83 -13.36
C LEU A 35 11.38 6.88 -12.72
N LEU A 36 10.54 5.87 -12.97
CA LEU A 36 9.22 5.75 -12.33
C LEU A 36 9.32 5.36 -10.85
N LYS A 37 10.27 4.48 -10.49
CA LYS A 37 10.58 4.13 -9.09
C LYS A 37 11.14 5.32 -8.31
N SER A 38 11.87 6.23 -8.95
CA SER A 38 12.53 7.33 -8.26
C SER A 38 11.60 8.49 -7.89
N HIS A 39 10.39 8.61 -8.50
CA HIS A 39 9.61 9.85 -8.33
C HIS A 39 8.15 9.78 -7.82
N ILE A 40 7.45 8.64 -7.74
CA ILE A 40 6.01 8.70 -7.38
C ILE A 40 5.54 7.68 -6.32
N PHE A 41 6.22 6.56 -6.09
CA PHE A 41 5.65 5.49 -5.25
C PHE A 41 6.37 5.20 -3.92
N LEU A 42 7.63 5.63 -3.74
CA LEU A 42 8.41 5.31 -2.53
C LEU A 42 8.61 6.48 -1.57
N SER A 43 8.45 7.73 -1.99
CA SER A 43 8.63 8.88 -1.08
C SER A 43 7.46 9.10 -0.12
N ASN A 44 6.30 8.48 -0.37
CA ASN A 44 5.07 8.71 0.40
C ASN A 44 4.57 7.51 1.23
N LEU A 45 5.32 6.40 1.32
CA LEU A 45 4.88 5.21 2.08
C LEU A 45 5.82 4.76 3.21
N HIS A 46 6.90 5.48 3.51
CA HIS A 46 7.77 5.11 4.64
C HIS A 46 8.25 6.25 5.56
N GLU A 47 8.26 7.51 5.14
CA GLU A 47 8.95 8.57 5.93
C GLU A 47 8.11 9.78 6.35
N MET A 48 6.79 9.78 6.15
CA MET A 48 5.94 10.80 6.79
C MET A 48 5.42 10.32 8.15
N ALA A 49 6.32 10.47 9.14
CA ALA A 49 6.07 10.70 10.56
C ALA A 49 5.54 9.53 11.43
N PRO A 50 6.37 8.52 11.78
CA PRO A 50 6.06 7.66 12.92
C PRO A 50 5.85 8.49 14.21
N ALA A 51 6.51 9.65 14.35
CA ALA A 51 6.36 10.51 15.52
C ALA A 51 5.06 11.34 15.56
N ARG A 52 4.46 11.69 14.42
CA ARG A 52 3.22 12.50 14.38
C ARG A 52 1.97 11.63 14.36
N GLN A 53 2.04 10.45 13.73
CA GLN A 53 0.92 9.51 13.68
C GLN A 53 0.61 8.88 15.06
N VAL A 54 1.63 8.61 15.88
CA VAL A 54 1.45 8.11 17.25
C VAL A 54 0.79 9.17 18.14
N GLN A 55 1.22 10.43 18.05
CA GLN A 55 0.65 11.54 18.84
C GLN A 55 -0.82 11.82 18.48
N THR A 56 -1.20 11.75 17.19
CA THR A 56 -2.59 12.00 16.79
C THR A 56 -3.51 10.81 17.11
N ILE A 57 -3.01 9.58 17.07
CA ILE A 57 -3.76 8.39 17.51
C ILE A 57 -4.06 8.48 19.01
N ASP A 58 -3.09 8.88 19.83
CA ASP A 58 -3.30 9.09 21.26
C ASP A 58 -4.39 10.14 21.52
N ASN A 59 -4.40 11.23 20.76
CA ASN A 59 -5.44 12.27 20.87
C ASN A 59 -6.83 11.76 20.45
N ILE A 60 -6.92 10.96 19.38
CA ILE A 60 -8.19 10.35 18.94
C ILE A 60 -8.72 9.34 19.97
N ILE A 61 -7.82 8.53 20.55
CA ILE A 61 -8.12 7.59 21.63
C ILE A 61 -8.58 8.34 22.88
N MET A 62 -7.99 9.50 23.18
CA MET A 62 -8.43 10.38 24.27
C MET A 62 -9.79 11.03 24.00
N LEU A 63 -10.10 11.37 22.75
CA LEU A 63 -11.34 12.04 22.33
C LEU A 63 -12.58 11.13 22.40
N GLY A 64 -12.43 9.83 22.21
CA GLY A 64 -13.50 8.86 22.42
C GLY A 64 -13.01 7.83 23.42
N LYS A 65 -13.44 7.90 24.69
CA LYS A 65 -13.03 7.06 25.84
C LYS A 65 -12.93 5.56 25.52
N LEU A 66 -11.91 5.15 24.76
CA LEU A 66 -11.64 3.78 24.42
C LEU A 66 -10.97 3.15 25.64
N THR A 67 -11.31 1.91 25.91
CA THR A 67 -10.52 1.07 26.79
C THR A 67 -9.17 0.79 26.15
N GLN A 68 -8.20 0.34 26.94
CA GLN A 68 -6.90 -0.10 26.43
C GLN A 68 -7.05 -1.13 25.30
N ARG A 69 -7.90 -2.14 25.51
CA ARG A 69 -8.11 -3.20 24.53
C ARG A 69 -8.76 -2.70 23.23
N GLU A 70 -9.72 -1.78 23.32
CA GLU A 70 -10.32 -1.18 22.13
C GLU A 70 -9.31 -0.31 21.36
N SER A 71 -8.41 0.37 22.08
CA SER A 71 -7.33 1.17 21.48
C SER A 71 -6.35 0.30 20.70
N GLU A 72 -5.95 -0.85 21.26
CA GLU A 72 -5.14 -1.86 20.56
C GLU A 72 -5.83 -2.33 19.27
N ILE A 73 -7.12 -2.63 19.34
CA ILE A 73 -7.91 -3.09 18.18
C ILE A 73 -7.99 -2.00 17.11
N VAL A 74 -8.25 -0.74 17.46
CA VAL A 74 -8.26 0.38 16.51
C VAL A 74 -6.89 0.55 15.86
N GLY A 75 -5.80 0.48 16.63
CA GLY A 75 -4.44 0.54 16.09
C GLY A 75 -4.16 -0.56 15.05
N LEU A 76 -4.63 -1.78 15.30
CA LEU A 76 -4.49 -2.89 14.34
C LEU A 76 -5.40 -2.74 13.11
N LEU A 77 -6.61 -2.18 13.27
CA LEU A 77 -7.48 -1.87 12.14
C LEU A 77 -6.85 -0.84 11.19
N LEU A 78 -6.21 0.20 11.75
CA LEU A 78 -5.47 1.22 10.98
C LEU A 78 -4.26 0.64 10.26
N LYS A 79 -3.62 -0.39 10.82
CA LYS A 79 -2.56 -1.19 10.16
C LYS A 79 -3.10 -2.15 9.08
N GLY A 80 -4.40 -2.12 8.77
CA GLY A 80 -5.01 -2.96 7.75
C GLY A 80 -5.23 -4.42 8.16
N ARG A 81 -5.14 -4.74 9.47
CA ARG A 81 -5.37 -6.12 9.94
C ARG A 81 -6.84 -6.52 9.78
N THR A 82 -7.07 -7.79 9.44
CA THR A 82 -8.41 -8.39 9.44
C THR A 82 -8.80 -8.81 10.86
N TYR A 83 -10.09 -9.04 11.11
CA TYR A 83 -10.57 -9.43 12.46
C TYR A 83 -9.93 -10.74 12.93
N LYS A 84 -9.69 -11.68 12.02
CA LYS A 84 -8.97 -12.93 12.28
C LYS A 84 -7.51 -12.68 12.67
N MET A 85 -6.83 -11.77 11.98
CA MET A 85 -5.44 -11.42 12.33
C MET A 85 -5.37 -10.73 13.70
N ILE A 86 -6.31 -9.83 13.99
CA ILE A 86 -6.42 -9.14 15.28
C ILE A 86 -6.69 -10.15 16.41
N ALA A 87 -7.59 -11.10 16.17
CA ALA A 87 -7.89 -12.17 17.11
C ALA A 87 -6.63 -12.98 17.46
N ASN A 88 -5.86 -13.36 16.45
CA ASN A 88 -4.60 -14.07 16.65
C ASN A 88 -3.54 -13.23 17.38
N GLU A 89 -3.37 -11.96 17.00
CA GLU A 89 -2.35 -11.06 17.55
C GLU A 89 -2.63 -10.68 19.01
N LEU A 90 -3.91 -10.58 19.39
CA LEU A 90 -4.33 -10.20 20.74
C LEU A 90 -4.72 -11.40 21.63
N TYR A 91 -4.55 -12.62 21.13
CA TYR A 91 -4.96 -13.88 21.79
C TYR A 91 -6.44 -13.88 22.20
N LEU A 92 -7.31 -13.47 21.28
CA LEU A 92 -8.77 -13.39 21.45
C LEU A 92 -9.50 -14.29 20.44
N SER A 93 -10.77 -14.57 20.70
CA SER A 93 -11.65 -15.14 19.66
C SER A 93 -12.08 -14.07 18.66
N GLU A 94 -12.35 -14.45 17.40
CA GLU A 94 -12.93 -13.52 16.41
C GLU A 94 -14.24 -12.89 16.88
N ASN A 95 -15.06 -13.64 17.64
CA ASN A 95 -16.30 -13.11 18.20
C ASN A 95 -16.04 -12.04 19.26
N THR A 96 -15.02 -12.22 20.10
CA THR A 96 -14.62 -11.20 21.08
C THR A 96 -14.15 -9.93 20.38
N VAL A 97 -13.36 -10.06 19.31
CA VAL A 97 -12.93 -8.91 18.48
C VAL A 97 -14.15 -8.19 17.89
N LYS A 98 -15.11 -8.93 17.32
CA LYS A 98 -16.36 -8.34 16.79
C LYS A 98 -17.14 -7.57 17.86
N THR A 99 -17.22 -8.09 19.09
CA THR A 99 -17.86 -7.39 20.22
C THR A 99 -17.16 -6.08 20.54
N HIS A 100 -15.82 -6.09 20.64
CA HIS A 100 -15.06 -4.85 20.86
C HIS A 100 -15.25 -3.85 19.72
N ILE A 101 -15.27 -4.30 18.47
CA ILE A 101 -15.53 -3.44 17.30
C ILE A 101 -16.92 -2.82 17.35
N LYS A 102 -17.94 -3.56 17.77
CA LYS A 102 -19.28 -3.02 17.97
C LYS A 102 -19.28 -1.89 19.02
N ASN A 103 -18.57 -2.09 20.14
CA ASN A 103 -18.44 -1.06 21.17
C ASN A 103 -17.68 0.17 20.66
N ILE A 104 -16.61 -0.03 19.88
CA ILE A 104 -15.88 1.06 19.21
C ILE A 104 -16.82 1.84 18.30
N TYR A 105 -17.61 1.16 17.46
CA TYR A 105 -18.58 1.82 16.58
C TYR A 105 -19.59 2.66 17.36
N SER A 106 -20.13 2.13 18.46
CA SER A 106 -21.03 2.89 19.33
C SER A 106 -20.36 4.12 19.96
N LYS A 107 -19.09 4.02 20.38
CA LYS A 107 -18.34 5.15 20.96
C LYS A 107 -18.02 6.25 19.95
N PHE A 108 -17.79 5.88 18.69
CA PHE A 108 -17.52 6.81 17.60
C PHE A 108 -18.77 7.25 16.84
N GLN A 109 -19.95 6.71 17.19
CA GLN A 109 -21.23 6.95 16.53
C GLN A 109 -21.21 6.66 15.02
N VAL A 110 -20.54 5.57 14.65
CA VAL A 110 -20.43 5.08 13.26
C VAL A 110 -21.08 3.72 13.13
N GLN A 111 -21.44 3.32 11.92
CA GLN A 111 -22.11 2.04 11.65
C GLN A 111 -21.23 1.06 10.88
N SER A 112 -20.14 1.52 10.29
CA SER A 112 -19.29 0.71 9.42
C SER A 112 -17.80 0.89 9.68
N LYS A 113 -17.00 -0.10 9.25
CA LYS A 113 -15.54 -0.01 9.27
C LYS A 113 -15.08 1.18 8.45
N SER A 114 -15.69 1.39 7.28
CA SER A 114 -15.35 2.48 6.37
C SER A 114 -15.57 3.86 7.02
N GLU A 115 -16.73 4.08 7.65
CA GLU A 115 -16.99 5.32 8.41
C GLU A 115 -16.00 5.51 9.56
N LEU A 116 -15.69 4.44 10.30
CA LEU A 116 -14.68 4.51 11.35
C LEU A 116 -13.33 4.94 10.77
N MET A 117 -12.87 4.31 9.69
CA MET A 117 -11.58 4.64 9.07
C MET A 117 -11.56 6.07 8.54
N GLU A 118 -12.63 6.52 7.89
CA GLU A 118 -12.77 7.90 7.39
C GLU A 118 -12.67 8.91 8.53
N LEU A 119 -13.40 8.69 9.63
CA LEU A 119 -13.38 9.56 10.80
C LEU A 119 -11.97 9.63 11.42
N LEU A 120 -11.32 8.49 11.59
CA LEU A 120 -9.97 8.40 12.16
C LEU A 120 -8.92 9.08 11.27
N MET A 121 -9.01 8.91 9.95
CA MET A 121 -8.12 9.56 8.99
C MET A 121 -8.33 11.08 8.96
N LYS A 122 -9.59 11.54 8.96
CA LYS A 122 -9.93 12.97 8.96
C LYS A 122 -9.43 13.68 10.22
N ARG A 123 -9.55 13.05 11.39
CA ARG A 123 -9.02 13.59 12.66
C ARG A 123 -7.50 13.46 12.78
N GLY A 124 -6.87 12.60 11.98
CA GLY A 124 -5.41 12.44 11.90
C GLY A 124 -4.67 13.63 11.25
N HIS A 125 -5.39 14.45 10.46
CA HIS A 125 -4.84 15.54 9.65
C HIS A 125 -5.11 16.97 10.20
N LEU A 126 -5.77 17.10 11.35
CA LEU A 126 -5.98 18.37 12.06
C LEU A 126 -4.95 18.51 13.19
#